data_AF-A0A9E6DTI2-F1
#
_entry.id   AF-A0A9E6DTI2-F1
#
_cell.length_a   1.000
_cell.length_b   1.000
_cell.length_c   1.000
_cell.angle_alpha   90.00
_cell.angle_beta   90.00
_cell.angle_gamma   90.00
#
_symmetry.space_group_name_H-M   'P 1'
#
loop_
_entity.id
_entity.type
_entity.pdbx_description
1 polymer ?
#
loop_
_entity_poly.entity_id
_entity_poly.type
_entity_poly.pdbx_seq_one_letter_code
_entity_poly.pdbx_strand_id
1 'polypeptide(L)'
;MGKAMFTIIGAMAELESALISERVSAGMQAAKVRGKKLGRPKLSPTVVKNVKELAETTNLSVRKIHEKSKGKISRGRVGEIVKEIRSIKNNE
;
A
#
# COMPACT_ATOMS: atom_id res chain seq x y z
N MET A 1 30.97 7.11 38.00
CA MET A 1 30.99 5.82 37.26
C MET A 1 29.64 5.45 36.63
N GLY A 2 28.49 5.67 37.28
CA GLY A 2 27.18 5.30 36.71
C GLY A 2 26.89 5.84 35.30
N LYS A 3 27.18 7.12 35.03
CA LYS A 3 26.98 7.73 33.69
C LYS A 3 27.77 7.03 32.59
N ALA A 4 29.02 6.65 32.85
CA ALA A 4 29.84 5.92 31.87
C ALA A 4 29.29 4.52 31.58
N MET A 5 28.78 3.83 32.60
CA MET A 5 28.15 2.53 32.43
C MET A 5 26.87 2.62 31.59
N PHE A 6 26.03 3.64 31.83
CA PHE A 6 24.86 3.90 30.99
C PHE A 6 25.21 4.20 29.53
N THR A 7 26.30 4.96 29.29
CA THR A 7 26.77 5.22 27.93
C THR A 7 27.24 3.95 27.22
N ILE A 8 27.98 3.08 27.91
CA ILE A 8 28.44 1.81 27.33
C ILE A 8 27.25 0.91 27.00
N ILE A 9 26.30 0.77 27.92
CA ILE A 9 25.09 -0.04 27.69
C ILE A 9 24.26 0.53 26.52
N GLY A 10 24.12 1.85 26.42
CA GLY A 10 23.46 2.51 25.30
C GLY A 10 24.16 2.21 23.96
N ALA A 11 25.48 2.35 23.91
CA ALA A 11 26.27 2.06 22.71
C ALA A 11 26.16 0.58 22.28
N MET A 12 26.11 -0.35 23.24
CA MET A 12 25.89 -1.77 22.94
C MET A 12 24.49 -2.03 22.37
N ALA A 13 23.45 -1.43 22.97
CA ALA A 13 22.08 -1.57 22.49
C ALA A 13 21.91 -1.02 21.06
N GLU A 14 22.56 0.09 20.74
CA GLU A 14 22.57 0.65 19.38
C GLU A 14 23.24 -0.29 18.38
N LEU A 15 24.39 -0.88 18.75
CA LEU A 15 25.10 -1.85 17.91
C LEU A 15 24.25 -3.09 17.64
N GLU A 16 23.62 -3.65 18.67
CA GLU A 16 22.74 -4.82 18.52
C GLU A 16 21.53 -4.52 17.63
N SER A 17 20.90 -3.35 17.81
CA SER A 17 19.79 -2.90 16.99
C SER A 17 20.20 -2.74 15.51
N ALA A 18 21.38 -2.16 15.26
CA ALA A 18 21.93 -2.02 13.91
C ALA A 18 22.14 -3.38 13.23
N LEU A 19 22.76 -4.35 13.92
CA LEU A 19 22.99 -5.70 13.39
C LEU A 19 21.67 -6.44 13.11
N ILE A 20 20.64 -6.26 13.94
CA ILE A 20 19.31 -6.83 13.69
C ILE A 20 18.69 -6.19 12.45
N SER A 21 18.75 -4.87 12.32
CA SER A 21 18.22 -4.13 11.18
C SER A 21 18.87 -4.56 9.86
N GLU A 22 20.20 -4.69 9.84
CA GLU A 22 20.94 -5.19 8.68
C GLU A 22 20.47 -6.59 8.26
N ARG A 23 20.32 -7.50 9.22
CA ARG A 23 19.84 -8.86 8.96
C ARG A 23 18.41 -8.87 8.40
N VAL A 24 17.52 -8.07 8.97
CA VAL A 24 16.13 -7.95 8.49
C VAL A 24 16.10 -7.40 7.06
N SER A 25 16.90 -6.37 6.78
CA SER A 25 17.02 -5.79 5.43
C SER A 25 17.51 -6.82 4.41
N ALA A 26 18.58 -7.56 4.73
CA ALA A 26 19.10 -8.63 3.88
C ALA A 26 18.05 -9.74 3.63
N GLY A 27 17.32 -10.14 4.68
CA GLY A 27 16.24 -11.12 4.57
C GLY A 27 15.07 -10.63 3.71
N MET A 28 14.68 -9.36 3.84
CA MET A 28 13.64 -8.73 3.04
C MET A 28 14.04 -8.65 1.56
N GLN A 29 15.30 -8.32 1.27
CA GLN A 29 15.83 -8.33 -0.09
C GLN A 29 15.81 -9.74 -0.69
N ALA A 30 16.27 -10.75 0.05
CA ALA A 30 16.21 -12.15 -0.39
C ALA A 30 14.77 -12.62 -0.65
N ALA A 31 13.82 -12.25 0.21
CA ALA A 31 12.40 -12.56 0.02
C ALA A 31 11.83 -11.88 -1.24
N LYS A 32 12.24 -10.64 -1.52
CA LYS A 32 11.86 -9.91 -2.75
C LYS A 32 12.40 -10.59 -4.00
N VAL A 33 13.67 -11.03 -4.00
CA VAL A 33 14.29 -11.76 -5.12
C VAL A 33 13.58 -13.09 -5.39
N ARG A 34 13.15 -13.79 -4.32
CA ARG A 34 12.33 -15.02 -4.44
C ARG A 34 10.89 -14.77 -4.93
N GLY A 35 10.51 -13.52 -5.19
CA GLY A 35 9.18 -13.16 -5.68
C GLY A 35 8.09 -13.11 -4.61
N LYS A 36 8.45 -13.11 -3.30
CA LYS A 36 7.45 -12.95 -2.24
C LYS A 36 6.82 -11.56 -2.34
N LYS A 37 5.49 -11.49 -2.40
CA LYS A 37 4.76 -10.22 -2.32
C LYS A 37 4.82 -9.71 -0.88
N LEU A 38 5.55 -8.62 -0.67
CA LEU A 38 5.69 -7.95 0.62
C LEU A 38 4.68 -6.81 0.74
N GLY A 39 4.31 -6.45 1.98
CA GLY A 39 3.38 -5.37 2.27
C GLY A 39 1.90 -5.77 2.23
N ARG A 40 1.02 -4.78 2.24
CA ARG A 40 -0.44 -4.99 2.27
C ARG A 40 -0.91 -5.63 0.95
N PRO A 41 -1.78 -6.66 1.00
CA PRO A 41 -2.39 -7.21 -0.21
C PRO A 41 -3.09 -6.13 -1.03
N LYS A 42 -2.92 -6.20 -2.36
CA LYS A 42 -3.63 -5.32 -3.29
C LYS A 42 -5.14 -5.59 -3.22
N LEU A 43 -5.93 -4.60 -3.61
CA LEU A 43 -7.37 -4.75 -3.73
C LEU A 43 -7.70 -5.90 -4.69
N SER A 44 -8.81 -6.60 -4.43
CA SER A 44 -9.28 -7.67 -5.31
C SER A 44 -9.44 -7.16 -6.75
N PRO A 45 -8.86 -7.84 -7.76
CA PRO A 45 -8.99 -7.46 -9.16
C PRO A 45 -10.45 -7.34 -9.61
N THR A 46 -11.32 -8.22 -9.10
CA THR A 46 -12.76 -8.22 -9.40
C THR A 46 -13.42 -6.91 -8.96
N VAL A 47 -13.08 -6.42 -7.78
CA VAL A 47 -13.65 -5.16 -7.26
C VAL A 47 -13.19 -3.98 -8.10
N VAL A 48 -11.92 -3.94 -8.48
CA VAL A 48 -11.38 -2.89 -9.36
C VAL A 48 -12.05 -2.92 -10.74
N LYS A 49 -12.21 -4.12 -11.33
CA LYS A 49 -12.87 -4.30 -12.63
C LYS A 49 -14.30 -3.78 -12.60
N ASN A 50 -15.08 -4.15 -11.59
CA ASN A 50 -16.47 -3.69 -11.45
C ASN A 50 -16.56 -2.15 -11.36
N VAL A 51 -15.63 -1.49 -10.65
CA VAL A 51 -15.62 -0.03 -10.54
C VAL A 51 -15.24 0.62 -11.88
N LYS A 52 -14.27 0.06 -12.62
CA LYS A 52 -13.90 0.54 -13.96
C LYS A 52 -15.06 0.43 -14.93
N GLU A 53 -15.71 -0.72 -14.98
CA GLU A 53 -16.88 -0.96 -15.83
C GLU A 53 -18.03 0.01 -15.53
N LEU A 54 -18.33 0.25 -14.24
CA LEU A 54 -19.32 1.24 -13.85
C LEU A 54 -18.93 2.67 -14.28
N ALA A 55 -17.64 3.01 -14.23
CA ALA A 55 -17.14 4.32 -14.64
C ALA A 55 -17.22 4.54 -16.17
N GLU A 56 -17.02 3.49 -16.96
CA GLU A 56 -17.07 3.51 -18.44
C GLU A 56 -18.51 3.54 -18.98
N THR A 57 -19.36 2.68 -18.44
CA THR A 57 -20.73 2.42 -18.94
C THR A 57 -21.76 3.43 -18.43
N THR A 58 -21.58 3.94 -17.22
CA THR A 58 -22.58 4.80 -16.58
C THR A 58 -22.01 6.15 -16.15
N ASN A 59 -22.81 7.21 -16.32
CA ASN A 59 -22.51 8.55 -15.82
C ASN A 59 -22.87 8.73 -14.33
N LEU A 60 -22.67 7.69 -13.51
CA LEU A 60 -22.97 7.74 -12.08
C LEU A 60 -21.97 8.65 -11.34
N SER A 61 -22.41 9.25 -10.24
CA SER A 61 -21.50 9.97 -9.35
C SER A 61 -20.58 9.01 -8.60
N VAL A 62 -19.39 9.49 -8.22
CA VAL A 62 -18.39 8.72 -7.45
C VAL A 62 -19.02 8.10 -6.20
N ARG A 63 -19.92 8.82 -5.53
CA ARG A 63 -20.67 8.34 -4.36
C ARG A 63 -21.54 7.12 -4.70
N LYS A 64 -22.33 7.19 -5.77
CA LYS A 64 -23.20 6.07 -6.19
C LYS A 64 -22.40 4.85 -6.62
N ILE A 65 -21.25 5.05 -7.28
CA ILE A 65 -20.34 3.95 -7.65
C ILE A 65 -19.77 3.26 -6.40
N HIS A 66 -19.37 4.04 -5.40
CA HIS A 66 -18.92 3.50 -4.12
C HIS A 66 -20.02 2.72 -3.38
N GLU A 67 -21.25 3.24 -3.33
CA GLU A 67 -22.41 2.55 -2.75
C GLU A 67 -22.68 1.20 -3.46
N LYS A 68 -22.64 1.18 -4.81
CA LYS A 68 -22.76 -0.05 -5.60
C LYS A 68 -21.62 -1.05 -5.35
N SER A 69 -20.42 -0.56 -5.01
CA SER A 69 -19.29 -1.40 -4.60
C SER A 69 -19.42 -1.93 -3.15
N LYS A 70 -20.52 -1.63 -2.44
CA LYS A 70 -20.83 -2.09 -1.07
C LYS A 70 -19.70 -1.84 -0.06
N GLY A 71 -18.98 -0.72 -0.18
CA GLY A 71 -17.91 -0.35 0.77
C GLY A 71 -16.66 -1.23 0.74
N LYS A 72 -16.49 -2.10 -0.27
CA LYS A 72 -15.28 -2.93 -0.44
C LYS A 72 -14.02 -2.12 -0.79
N ILE A 73 -14.18 -0.83 -1.08
CA ILE A 73 -13.14 0.09 -1.52
C ILE A 73 -13.42 1.47 -0.92
N SER A 74 -12.38 2.22 -0.56
CA SER A 74 -12.53 3.59 -0.05
C SER A 74 -13.09 4.53 -1.12
N ARG A 75 -13.89 5.53 -0.73
CA ARG A 75 -14.39 6.58 -1.65
C ARG A 75 -13.27 7.29 -2.43
N GLY A 76 -12.13 7.56 -1.78
CA GLY A 76 -10.98 8.21 -2.42
C GLY A 76 -10.45 7.39 -3.60
N ARG A 77 -10.19 6.10 -3.38
CA ARG A 77 -9.75 5.19 -4.44
C ARG A 77 -10.76 5.04 -5.58
N VAL A 78 -12.06 5.05 -5.29
CA VAL A 78 -13.10 5.07 -6.35
C VAL A 78 -12.99 6.35 -7.18
N GLY A 79 -12.83 7.50 -6.52
CA GLY A 79 -12.66 8.79 -7.18
C GLY A 79 -11.43 8.83 -8.10
N GLU A 80 -10.29 8.30 -7.64
CA GLU A 80 -9.08 8.18 -8.46
C GLU A 80 -9.33 7.35 -9.73
N ILE A 81 -9.92 6.16 -9.59
CA ILE A 81 -10.21 5.26 -10.72
C ILE A 81 -11.19 5.92 -11.70
N VAL A 82 -12.25 6.56 -11.20
CA VAL A 82 -13.23 7.23 -12.06
C VAL A 82 -12.62 8.41 -12.81
N LYS A 83 -11.74 9.19 -12.16
CA LYS A 83 -11.04 10.32 -12.78
C LYS A 83 -10.11 9.83 -13.90
N GLU A 84 -9.33 8.79 -13.64
CA GLU A 84 -8.43 8.15 -14.61
C GLU A 84 -9.20 7.73 -15.87
N ILE A 85 -10.25 6.90 -15.70
CA ILE A 85 -11.05 6.37 -16.81
C ILE A 85 -11.74 7.47 -17.63
N ARG A 86 -12.38 8.44 -16.96
CA ARG A 86 -13.11 9.50 -17.67
C ARG A 86 -12.19 10.48 -18.37
N SER A 87 -10.97 10.70 -17.85
CA SER A 87 -9.97 11.54 -18.53
C SER A 87 -9.47 10.91 -19.84
N ILE A 88 -9.29 9.59 -19.87
CA ILE A 88 -8.90 8.86 -21.08
C ILE A 88 -10.00 8.99 -22.14
N LYS A 89 -11.27 8.74 -21.75
CA LYS A 89 -12.42 8.82 -22.66
C LYS A 89 -12.68 10.22 -23.23
N ASN A 90 -12.26 11.28 -22.54
CA ASN A 90 -12.41 12.66 -23.02
C ASN A 90 -11.27 13.11 -23.96
N ASN A 91 -10.16 12.38 -23.97
CA ASN A 91 -8.98 12.65 -24.80
C ASN A 91 -8.91 11.78 -26.06
N GLU A 92 -9.83 10.81 -26.19
CA GLU A 92 -10.12 10.04 -27.42
C GLU A 92 -11.26 10.71 -28.18
#